data_AF-A0A9P3GR64-F1
#
_entry.id   AF-A0A9P3GR64-F1
#
_cell.length_a   1.000
_cell.length_b   1.000
_cell.length_c   1.000
_cell.angle_alpha   90.00
_cell.angle_beta   90.00
_cell.angle_gamma   90.00
#
_symmetry.space_group_name_H-M   'P 1'
#
loop_
_entity.id
_entity.type
_entity.pdbx_description
1 polymer ?
#
loop_
_entity_poly.entity_id
_entity_poly.type
_entity_poly.pdbx_seq_one_letter_code
_entity_poly.pdbx_strand_id
1 'polypeptide(L)'
;MPLPTTALAPKFPLHHAIQDKSLSEGDIMRILRNAFANDPACIGRPDNNGLRLISVAIAAANVTAINTLLELAATGMAAGEDPLGLLVPDSAQETPVSHNVRLLRESPRFVIHDLLDGATENITKAYIQHKMPACTCGKCAGCWLSPRMRFRLRETAHDVYVAMGPKLDSFFDGQPLDSTTILEDTPLQFIPISILQFGVYKPFYVGYRSAFHAIRDLLGDPSAVPTVPILRQELAQGARGGKYDRTSVEYFLERGGSIKYALDMTVHLAACLSRTPLGDGSFDVKWDEPLPPLGSPGAPAASPRLSSPQSGSPRLLGSPETDPGIKRRRRSSSVRDILGSFGKKEKKSWLSDIQQTAEAAENRERQARFKAEWDASGLPGCPLDTQFVGVRYLMGLHSAPRWDVDAQDAWGRDDCQLKRM
;
A
#
# COMPACT_ATOMS: atom_id res chain seq x y z
N MET A 1 58.49 20.54 -3.38
CA MET A 1 57.21 20.99 -2.77
C MET A 1 56.09 20.58 -3.69
N PRO A 2 55.12 19.75 -3.26
CA PRO A 2 53.96 19.43 -4.08
C PRO A 2 53.11 20.70 -4.27
N LEU A 3 52.74 20.99 -5.52
CA LEU A 3 51.81 22.08 -5.84
C LEU A 3 50.46 21.80 -5.17
N PRO A 4 49.81 22.81 -4.57
CA PRO A 4 48.47 22.63 -4.03
C PRO A 4 47.54 22.23 -5.17
N THR A 5 47.03 21.01 -5.12
CA THR A 5 45.99 20.54 -6.01
C THR A 5 44.77 21.41 -5.74
N THR A 6 44.53 22.41 -6.58
CA THR A 6 43.28 23.17 -6.60
C THR A 6 42.18 22.18 -6.96
N ALA A 7 41.54 21.61 -5.94
CA ALA A 7 40.37 20.78 -6.10
C ALA A 7 39.34 21.61 -6.88
N LEU A 8 39.00 21.14 -8.09
CA LEU A 8 37.99 21.77 -8.93
C LEU A 8 36.71 21.90 -8.10
N ALA A 9 36.24 23.14 -7.94
CA ALA A 9 35.01 23.40 -7.20
C ALA A 9 33.88 22.55 -7.83
N PRO A 10 33.12 21.80 -7.02
CA PRO A 10 32.07 20.93 -7.54
C PRO A 10 31.04 21.77 -8.31
N LYS A 11 30.65 21.29 -9.50
CA LYS A 11 29.73 21.98 -10.42
C LYS A 11 28.34 22.23 -9.80
N PHE A 12 27.96 21.47 -8.75
CA PHE A 12 26.70 21.59 -8.00
C PHE A 12 26.97 21.50 -6.49
N PRO A 13 27.48 22.57 -5.87
CA PRO A 13 27.96 22.51 -4.49
C PRO A 13 26.85 22.17 -3.48
N LEU A 14 25.60 22.59 -3.75
CA LEU A 14 24.46 22.30 -2.86
C LEU A 14 24.03 20.83 -2.92
N HIS A 15 23.98 20.22 -4.11
CA HIS A 15 23.65 18.81 -4.27
C HIS A 15 24.68 17.92 -3.56
N HIS A 16 25.96 18.24 -3.69
CA HIS A 16 27.03 17.55 -2.97
C HIS A 16 26.94 17.76 -1.46
N ALA A 17 26.67 18.99 -0.98
CA ALA A 17 26.54 19.26 0.45
C ALA A 17 25.39 18.47 1.10
N ILE A 18 24.28 18.28 0.40
CA ILE A 18 23.14 17.47 0.90
C ILE A 18 23.52 15.98 1.03
N GLN A 19 24.36 15.47 0.12
CA GLN A 19 24.80 14.08 0.11
C GLN A 19 25.97 13.79 1.05
N ASP A 20 26.72 14.82 1.46
CA ASP A 20 27.92 14.69 2.27
C ASP A 20 27.58 14.39 3.74
N LYS A 21 27.74 13.12 4.13
CA LYS A 21 27.51 12.63 5.49
C LYS A 21 28.50 13.17 6.53
N SER A 22 29.57 13.84 6.10
CA SER A 22 30.55 14.44 7.02
C SER A 22 30.10 15.82 7.53
N LEU A 23 29.14 16.47 6.87
CA LEU A 23 28.63 17.76 7.29
C LEU A 23 27.63 17.58 8.45
N SER A 24 27.74 18.45 9.44
CA SER A 24 26.77 18.51 10.51
C SER A 24 25.42 19.03 10.00
N GLU A 25 24.33 18.66 10.68
CA GLU A 25 22.99 19.17 10.37
C GLU A 25 22.95 20.71 10.34
N GLY A 26 23.61 21.36 11.31
CA GLY A 26 23.71 22.82 11.39
C GLY A 26 24.46 23.44 10.21
N ASP A 27 25.49 22.76 9.69
CA ASP A 27 26.21 23.21 8.51
C ASP A 27 25.38 23.09 7.24
N ILE A 28 24.64 21.99 7.08
CA ILE A 28 23.73 21.81 5.94
C ILE A 28 22.68 22.92 5.92
N MET A 29 22.03 23.20 7.06
CA MET A 29 21.06 24.30 7.18
C MET A 29 21.68 25.65 6.81
N ARG A 30 22.86 25.94 7.35
CA ARG A 30 23.58 27.19 7.11
C ARG A 30 23.95 27.36 5.64
N ILE A 31 24.45 26.30 4.99
CA ILE A 31 24.82 26.30 3.57
C ILE A 31 23.59 26.57 2.70
N LEU A 32 22.49 25.85 2.93
CA LEU A 32 21.26 26.00 2.15
C LEU A 32 20.65 27.40 2.30
N ARG A 33 20.55 27.91 3.54
CA ARG A 33 20.00 29.24 3.81
C ARG A 33 20.87 30.35 3.22
N ASN A 34 22.19 30.25 3.35
CA ASN A 34 23.11 31.22 2.76
C ASN A 34 23.02 31.22 1.23
N ALA A 35 22.93 30.04 0.61
CA ALA A 35 22.79 29.95 -0.84
C ALA A 35 21.46 30.51 -1.33
N PHE A 36 20.36 30.21 -0.65
CA PHE A 36 19.04 30.75 -0.97
C PHE A 36 18.95 32.26 -0.78
N ALA A 37 19.57 32.81 0.28
CA ALA A 37 19.64 34.25 0.50
C ALA A 37 20.38 34.99 -0.63
N ASN A 38 21.36 34.33 -1.26
CA ASN A 38 22.10 34.88 -2.40
C ASN A 38 21.36 34.68 -3.74
N ASP A 39 20.74 33.52 -3.94
CA ASP A 39 20.02 33.15 -5.17
C ASP A 39 18.81 32.26 -4.82
N PRO A 40 17.59 32.83 -4.67
CA PRO A 40 16.40 32.05 -4.37
C PRO A 40 16.07 30.98 -5.43
N ALA A 41 16.50 31.17 -6.68
CA ALA A 41 16.26 30.18 -7.74
C ALA A 41 17.16 28.94 -7.61
N CYS A 42 18.15 28.95 -6.71
CA CYS A 42 19.07 27.83 -6.55
C CYS A 42 18.37 26.54 -6.08
N ILE A 43 17.30 26.65 -5.27
CA ILE A 43 16.55 25.48 -4.75
C ILE A 43 15.78 24.72 -5.84
N GLY A 44 15.42 25.41 -6.92
CA GLY A 44 14.72 24.83 -8.08
C GLY A 44 15.64 24.37 -9.21
N ARG A 45 16.95 24.67 -9.14
CA ARG A 45 17.89 24.36 -10.22
C ARG A 45 18.24 22.87 -10.23
N PRO A 46 17.99 22.13 -11.33
CA PRO A 46 18.38 20.73 -11.44
C PRO A 46 19.90 20.57 -11.61
N ASP A 47 20.45 19.43 -11.18
CA ASP A 47 21.83 19.03 -11.48
C ASP A 47 21.98 18.50 -12.92
N ASN A 48 23.16 17.96 -13.26
CA ASN A 48 23.40 17.30 -14.55
C ASN A 48 22.48 16.10 -14.81
N ASN A 49 21.87 15.52 -13.78
CA ASN A 49 20.95 14.38 -13.89
C ASN A 49 19.48 14.81 -13.96
N GLY A 50 19.19 16.11 -13.93
CA GLY A 50 17.82 16.62 -13.87
C GLY A 50 17.23 16.60 -12.45
N LEU A 51 18.02 16.27 -11.42
CA LEU A 51 17.55 16.19 -10.03
C LEU A 51 17.61 17.56 -9.36
N ARG A 52 16.47 18.01 -8.84
CA ARG A 52 16.40 19.20 -7.98
C ARG A 52 16.90 18.88 -6.57
N LEU A 53 17.23 19.91 -5.79
CA LEU A 53 17.78 19.74 -4.45
C LEU A 53 16.89 18.91 -3.51
N ILE A 54 15.57 19.07 -3.61
CA ILE A 54 14.63 18.30 -2.80
C ILE A 54 14.68 16.80 -3.14
N SER A 55 14.83 16.45 -4.42
CA SER A 55 14.96 15.06 -4.88
C SER A 55 16.25 14.44 -4.36
N VAL A 56 17.34 15.21 -4.35
CA VAL A 56 18.62 14.76 -3.79
C VAL A 56 18.54 14.59 -2.27
N ALA A 57 17.84 15.49 -1.56
CA ALA A 57 17.64 15.38 -0.12
C ALA A 57 16.83 14.13 0.27
N ILE A 58 15.77 13.83 -0.48
CA ILE A 58 14.97 12.61 -0.31
C ILE A 58 15.82 11.37 -0.59
N ALA A 59 16.54 11.34 -1.72
CA ALA A 59 17.39 10.20 -2.07
C ALA A 59 18.52 9.97 -1.07
N ALA A 60 19.01 11.01 -0.40
CA ALA A 60 20.02 10.93 0.65
C ALA A 60 19.46 10.64 2.05
N ALA A 61 18.12 10.54 2.20
CA ALA A 61 17.42 10.47 3.49
C ALA A 61 17.84 11.59 4.47
N ASN A 62 18.10 12.79 3.95
CA ASN A 62 18.58 13.93 4.73
C ASN A 62 17.41 14.80 5.19
N VAL A 63 16.79 14.41 6.30
CA VAL A 63 15.59 15.06 6.88
C VAL A 63 15.83 16.55 7.14
N THR A 64 17.01 16.93 7.61
CA THR A 64 17.37 18.33 7.88
C THR A 64 17.37 19.16 6.60
N ALA A 65 17.94 18.64 5.51
CA ALA A 65 17.90 19.30 4.22
C ALA A 65 16.46 19.42 3.67
N ILE A 66 15.65 18.36 3.78
CA ILE A 66 14.24 18.35 3.36
C ILE A 66 13.46 19.46 4.06
N ASN A 67 13.53 19.51 5.40
CA ASN A 67 12.81 20.51 6.19
C ASN A 67 13.27 21.94 5.87
N THR A 68 14.58 22.15 5.72
CA THR A 68 15.13 23.46 5.37
C THR A 68 14.66 23.92 3.99
N LEU A 69 14.66 23.02 2.99
CA LEU A 69 14.21 23.34 1.63
C LEU A 69 12.71 23.67 1.60
N LEU A 70 11.88 22.95 2.36
CA LEU A 70 10.44 23.23 2.49
C LEU A 70 10.18 24.58 3.17
N GLU A 71 10.93 24.91 4.22
CA GLU A 71 10.86 26.21 4.90
C GLU A 71 11.20 27.35 3.94
N LEU A 72 12.31 27.23 3.20
CA LEU A 72 12.76 28.24 2.23
C LEU A 72 11.77 28.40 1.06
N ALA A 73 11.10 27.32 0.65
CA ALA A 73 10.11 27.32 -0.41
C ALA A 73 8.72 27.83 -0.02
N ALA A 74 8.44 27.96 1.29
CA ALA A 74 7.08 28.19 1.80
C ALA A 74 6.42 29.45 1.22
N THR A 75 7.17 30.54 1.06
CA THR A 75 6.64 31.80 0.49
C THR A 75 6.29 31.67 -0.98
N GLY A 76 7.13 30.99 -1.78
CA GLY A 76 6.85 30.73 -3.19
C GLY A 76 5.66 29.79 -3.37
N MET A 77 5.60 28.71 -2.56
CA MET A 77 4.46 27.79 -2.58
C MET A 77 3.15 28.47 -2.18
N ALA A 78 3.17 29.40 -1.21
CA ALA A 78 2.00 30.19 -0.82
C ALA A 78 1.52 31.14 -1.93
N ALA A 79 2.44 31.59 -2.79
CA ALA A 79 2.13 32.37 -3.99
C ALA A 79 1.67 31.50 -5.18
N GLY A 80 1.58 30.18 -5.01
CA GLY A 80 1.22 29.22 -6.07
C GLY A 80 2.38 28.86 -7.00
N GLU A 81 3.62 29.24 -6.69
CA GLU A 81 4.80 28.83 -7.42
C GLU A 81 5.22 27.41 -7.02
N ASP A 82 6.01 26.76 -7.89
CA ASP A 82 6.63 25.47 -7.60
C ASP A 82 8.16 25.56 -7.56
N PRO A 83 8.71 26.23 -6.53
CA PRO A 83 10.15 26.44 -6.41
C PRO A 83 10.91 25.11 -6.24
N LEU A 84 10.26 24.05 -5.75
CA LEU A 84 10.90 22.75 -5.49
C LEU A 84 10.70 21.73 -6.61
N GLY A 85 9.84 21.99 -7.59
CA GLY A 85 9.53 21.01 -8.64
C GLY A 85 8.68 19.86 -8.14
N LEU A 86 7.88 20.13 -7.11
CA LEU A 86 6.95 19.18 -6.51
C LEU A 86 5.63 19.17 -7.25
N LEU A 87 5.33 20.10 -8.15
CA LEU A 87 4.23 19.92 -9.07
C LEU A 87 4.63 18.92 -10.15
N VAL A 88 3.68 18.05 -10.48
CA VAL A 88 3.86 17.05 -11.54
C VAL A 88 4.10 17.82 -12.83
N PRO A 89 5.24 17.62 -13.52
CA PRO A 89 5.42 18.23 -14.84
C PRO A 89 4.28 17.77 -15.75
N ASP A 90 3.77 18.68 -16.57
CA ASP A 90 2.84 18.35 -17.64
C ASP A 90 3.42 17.17 -18.44
N SER A 91 2.62 16.14 -18.71
CA SER A 91 3.10 14.83 -19.19
C SER A 91 3.90 14.92 -20.50
N ALA A 92 3.75 16.02 -21.23
CA ALA A 92 4.52 16.36 -22.43
C ALA A 92 6.01 16.68 -22.19
N GLN A 93 6.47 16.91 -20.95
CA GLN A 93 7.87 17.26 -20.62
C GLN A 93 8.58 16.17 -19.79
N GLU A 94 8.05 14.95 -19.79
CA GLU A 94 8.58 13.89 -18.95
C GLU A 94 9.93 13.34 -19.47
N THR A 95 11.01 13.59 -18.72
CA THR A 95 12.31 12.95 -18.90
C THR A 95 12.31 11.54 -18.28
N PRO A 96 13.19 10.61 -18.70
CA PRO A 96 13.30 9.28 -18.08
C PRO A 96 13.57 9.33 -16.56
N VAL A 97 14.27 10.37 -16.09
CA VAL A 97 14.53 10.58 -14.66
C VAL A 97 13.28 11.10 -13.96
N SER A 98 12.57 12.09 -14.52
CA SER A 98 11.29 12.54 -13.95
C SER A 98 10.21 11.47 -14.00
N HIS A 99 10.27 10.55 -14.97
CA HIS A 99 9.41 9.37 -15.05
C HIS A 99 9.72 8.35 -13.96
N ASN A 100 11.00 8.08 -13.68
CA ASN A 100 11.38 7.20 -12.58
C ASN A 100 11.06 7.83 -11.21
N VAL A 101 11.26 9.14 -11.06
CA VAL A 101 10.85 9.89 -9.86
C VAL A 101 9.33 9.92 -9.73
N ARG A 102 8.58 10.07 -10.83
CA ARG A 102 7.12 9.94 -10.84
C ARG A 102 6.68 8.53 -10.51
N LEU A 103 7.31 7.48 -11.03
CA LEU A 103 7.02 6.09 -10.65
C LEU A 103 7.32 5.82 -9.18
N LEU A 104 8.38 6.40 -8.61
CA LEU A 104 8.67 6.33 -7.18
C LEU A 104 7.61 7.12 -6.37
N ARG A 105 7.11 8.23 -6.92
CA ARG A 105 6.11 9.10 -6.28
C ARG A 105 4.66 8.61 -6.42
N GLU A 106 4.31 7.99 -7.53
CA GLU A 106 2.98 7.45 -7.84
C GLU A 106 2.87 5.97 -7.49
N SER A 107 3.99 5.31 -7.19
CA SER A 107 3.97 4.02 -6.50
C SER A 107 3.30 4.21 -5.14
N PRO A 108 2.22 3.47 -4.83
CA PRO A 108 1.53 3.53 -3.54
C PRO A 108 2.45 3.26 -2.33
N ARG A 109 3.69 2.81 -2.56
CA ARG A 109 4.69 2.48 -1.56
C ARG A 109 5.39 3.67 -0.91
N PHE A 110 5.45 4.86 -1.52
CA PHE A 110 6.32 5.95 -1.01
C PHE A 110 5.64 7.28 -0.68
N VAL A 111 4.58 7.70 -1.39
CA VAL A 111 3.99 9.05 -1.17
C VAL A 111 3.01 9.14 0.00
N ILE A 112 2.35 8.04 0.35
CA ILE A 112 1.47 8.01 1.52
C ILE A 112 2.31 7.83 2.79
N HIS A 113 3.52 7.26 2.69
CA HIS A 113 4.29 6.82 3.84
C HIS A 113 5.03 7.96 4.55
N ASP A 114 5.81 8.78 3.83
CA ASP A 114 6.62 9.85 4.45
C ASP A 114 5.78 11.04 4.95
N LEU A 115 4.71 11.39 4.23
CA LEU A 115 3.76 12.43 4.65
C LEU A 115 2.87 11.96 5.80
N LEU A 116 2.53 10.67 5.83
CA LEU A 116 1.90 10.11 7.02
C LEU A 116 2.90 9.94 8.14
N ASP A 117 4.17 9.62 8.00
CA ASP A 117 5.03 9.36 9.17
C ASP A 117 5.30 10.62 10.01
N GLY A 118 5.61 11.76 9.39
CA GLY A 118 5.76 13.04 10.10
C GLY A 118 4.43 13.59 10.65
N ALA A 119 3.33 13.37 9.92
CA ALA A 119 1.99 13.72 10.40
C ALA A 119 1.53 12.74 11.49
N THR A 120 1.83 11.46 11.39
CA THR A 120 1.40 10.36 12.28
C THR A 120 2.16 10.45 13.58
N GLU A 121 3.44 10.86 13.63
CA GLU A 121 4.09 11.05 14.93
C GLU A 121 3.48 12.21 15.72
N ASN A 122 3.17 13.33 15.05
CA ASN A 122 2.53 14.49 15.66
C ASN A 122 1.04 14.26 15.95
N ILE A 123 0.32 13.59 15.05
CA ILE A 123 -1.08 13.17 15.19
C ILE A 123 -1.19 12.07 16.26
N THR A 124 -0.24 11.14 16.36
CA THR A 124 -0.21 10.11 17.42
C THR A 124 0.13 10.76 18.76
N LYS A 125 1.11 11.67 18.84
CA LYS A 125 1.36 12.45 20.06
C LYS A 125 0.15 13.28 20.45
N ALA A 126 -0.48 13.98 19.52
CA ALA A 126 -1.71 14.73 19.74
C ALA A 126 -2.88 13.81 20.12
N TYR A 127 -3.01 12.60 19.54
CA TYR A 127 -4.06 11.64 19.88
C TYR A 127 -3.86 11.00 21.26
N ILE A 128 -2.61 10.70 21.62
CA ILE A 128 -2.21 10.19 22.93
C ILE A 128 -2.44 11.26 24.00
N GLN A 129 -2.03 12.50 23.72
CA GLN A 129 -2.13 13.61 24.66
C GLN A 129 -3.55 14.16 24.79
N HIS A 130 -4.32 14.22 23.69
CA HIS A 130 -5.65 14.83 23.69
C HIS A 130 -6.81 13.85 23.90
N LYS A 131 -6.57 12.52 23.97
CA LYS A 131 -7.59 11.45 24.00
C LYS A 131 -8.58 11.64 22.86
N MET A 132 -8.58 10.77 21.84
CA MET A 132 -9.56 10.88 20.75
C MET A 132 -10.94 11.21 21.29
N PRO A 133 -11.60 12.28 20.81
CA PRO A 133 -12.91 12.63 21.30
C PRO A 133 -13.81 11.44 21.02
N ALA A 134 -14.20 10.76 22.10
CA ALA A 134 -15.14 9.66 22.02
C ALA A 134 -16.38 10.18 21.30
N CYS A 135 -16.74 9.52 20.21
CA CYS A 135 -17.95 9.85 19.49
C CYS A 135 -19.15 9.72 20.45
N THR A 136 -19.91 10.80 20.57
CA THR A 136 -21.07 10.90 21.46
C THR A 136 -22.39 10.53 20.77
N CYS A 137 -22.35 10.09 19.50
CA CYS A 137 -23.55 9.76 18.74
C CYS A 137 -24.28 8.48 19.23
N GLY A 138 -23.66 7.72 20.14
CA GLY A 138 -24.20 6.47 20.70
C GLY A 138 -24.22 5.27 19.74
N LYS A 139 -23.93 5.48 18.45
CA LYS A 139 -23.91 4.41 17.42
C LYS A 139 -22.53 3.82 17.15
N CYS A 140 -21.46 4.50 17.56
CA CYS A 140 -20.09 4.02 17.34
C CYS A 140 -19.69 2.99 18.39
N ALA A 141 -19.15 1.84 17.96
CA ALA A 141 -18.63 0.85 18.88
C ALA A 141 -17.33 1.32 19.54
N GLY A 142 -17.21 1.07 20.84
CA GLY A 142 -16.15 1.64 21.67
C GLY A 142 -16.12 3.17 21.66
N CYS A 143 -17.19 3.83 21.22
CA CYS A 143 -17.24 5.27 20.97
C CYS A 143 -16.23 5.77 19.91
N TRP A 144 -15.71 4.91 19.03
CA TRP A 144 -14.76 5.37 18.01
C TRP A 144 -14.89 4.66 16.65
N LEU A 145 -15.43 3.45 16.62
CA LEU A 145 -15.61 2.72 15.36
C LEU A 145 -17.01 2.99 14.83
N SER A 146 -17.12 3.87 13.85
CA SER A 146 -18.40 4.17 13.22
C SER A 146 -18.95 2.96 12.46
N PRO A 147 -20.28 2.84 12.30
CA PRO A 147 -20.88 1.75 11.53
C PRO A 147 -20.36 1.65 10.09
N ARG A 148 -20.09 2.80 9.45
CA ARG A 148 -19.56 2.86 8.10
C ARG A 148 -18.10 2.41 8.03
N MET A 149 -17.25 2.88 8.95
CA MET A 149 -15.86 2.42 9.02
C MET A 149 -15.79 0.92 9.28
N ARG A 150 -16.61 0.41 10.21
CA ARG A 150 -16.79 -1.03 10.48
C ARG A 150 -17.14 -1.80 9.21
N PHE A 151 -18.17 -1.36 8.48
CA PHE A 151 -18.58 -2.02 7.25
C PHE A 151 -17.44 -2.08 6.23
N ARG A 152 -16.74 -0.97 6.01
CA ARG A 152 -15.59 -0.93 5.08
C ARG A 152 -14.52 -1.93 5.44
N LEU A 153 -14.13 -1.98 6.71
CA LEU A 153 -13.14 -2.92 7.19
C LEU A 153 -13.62 -4.36 7.05
N ARG A 154 -14.91 -4.61 7.30
CA ARG A 154 -15.53 -5.94 7.17
C ARG A 154 -15.51 -6.45 5.73
N GLU A 155 -16.00 -5.64 4.80
CA GLU A 155 -16.03 -6.02 3.38
C GLU A 155 -14.62 -6.11 2.82
N THR A 156 -13.71 -5.19 3.17
CA THR A 156 -12.30 -5.29 2.77
C THR A 156 -11.66 -6.60 3.24
N ALA A 157 -11.86 -6.98 4.50
CA ALA A 157 -11.35 -8.25 5.01
C ALA A 157 -11.97 -9.45 4.28
N HIS A 158 -13.26 -9.37 3.93
CA HIS A 158 -13.92 -10.39 3.13
C HIS A 158 -13.34 -10.52 1.73
N ASP A 159 -13.14 -9.40 1.03
CA ASP A 159 -12.60 -9.37 -0.33
C ASP A 159 -11.18 -9.94 -0.37
N VAL A 160 -10.33 -9.58 0.59
CA VAL A 160 -8.99 -10.16 0.72
C VAL A 160 -9.07 -11.66 0.99
N TYR A 161 -9.94 -12.11 1.91
CA TYR A 161 -10.14 -13.53 2.19
C TYR A 161 -10.56 -14.33 0.93
N VAL A 162 -11.45 -13.77 0.12
CA VAL A 162 -11.90 -14.39 -1.14
C VAL A 162 -10.78 -14.39 -2.17
N ALA A 163 -10.10 -13.25 -2.37
CA ALA A 163 -9.01 -13.08 -3.34
C ALA A 163 -7.80 -13.97 -3.06
N MET A 164 -7.53 -14.30 -1.80
CA MET A 164 -6.48 -15.25 -1.43
C MET A 164 -6.82 -16.71 -1.79
N GLY A 165 -8.09 -17.04 -2.03
CA GLY A 165 -8.56 -18.40 -2.29
C GLY A 165 -7.90 -19.06 -3.51
N PRO A 166 -7.98 -18.47 -4.71
CA PRO A 166 -7.38 -19.04 -5.93
C PRO A 166 -5.88 -19.29 -5.84
N LYS A 167 -5.15 -18.53 -5.01
CA LYS A 167 -3.71 -18.71 -4.78
C LYS A 167 -3.38 -19.98 -3.97
N LEU A 168 -4.36 -20.61 -3.32
CA LEU A 168 -4.14 -21.89 -2.62
C LEU A 168 -3.81 -23.03 -3.58
N ASP A 169 -4.21 -22.92 -4.84
CA ASP A 169 -3.96 -23.92 -5.88
C ASP A 169 -2.53 -23.86 -6.44
N SER A 170 -1.80 -22.77 -6.20
CA SER A 170 -0.38 -22.65 -6.60
C SER A 170 0.60 -23.26 -5.59
N PHE A 171 0.12 -23.73 -4.44
CA PHE A 171 0.97 -24.39 -3.44
C PHE A 171 1.15 -25.87 -3.77
N PHE A 172 2.41 -26.31 -3.81
CA PHE A 172 2.78 -27.72 -3.84
C PHE A 172 3.06 -28.23 -2.42
N ASP A 173 2.68 -29.47 -2.15
CA ASP A 173 2.86 -30.06 -0.83
C ASP A 173 4.36 -30.12 -0.44
N GLY A 174 4.66 -29.60 0.75
CA GLY A 174 6.03 -29.55 1.28
C GLY A 174 6.96 -28.51 0.64
N GLN A 175 6.48 -27.69 -0.29
CA GLN A 175 7.28 -26.64 -0.92
C GLN A 175 6.80 -25.24 -0.49
N PRO A 176 7.72 -24.31 -0.21
CA PRO A 176 7.36 -22.91 -0.02
C PRO A 176 6.96 -22.29 -1.37
N LEU A 177 6.18 -21.21 -1.33
CA LEU A 177 5.99 -20.35 -2.50
C LEU A 177 7.34 -19.86 -3.04
N ASP A 178 7.44 -19.76 -4.36
CA ASP A 178 8.60 -19.13 -4.99
C ASP A 178 8.63 -17.62 -4.72
N SER A 179 9.82 -17.05 -4.72
CA SER A 179 10.03 -15.63 -4.40
C SER A 179 9.29 -14.67 -5.35
N THR A 180 9.07 -15.05 -6.60
CA THR A 180 8.33 -14.22 -7.56
C THR A 180 6.87 -14.15 -7.17
N THR A 181 6.26 -15.29 -6.86
CA THR A 181 4.88 -15.34 -6.39
C THR A 181 4.69 -14.58 -5.08
N ILE A 182 5.67 -14.65 -4.15
CA ILE A 182 5.62 -13.87 -2.89
C ILE A 182 5.58 -12.36 -3.17
N LEU A 183 6.37 -11.86 -4.13
CA LEU A 183 6.42 -10.43 -4.47
C LEU A 183 5.14 -9.93 -5.18
N GLU A 184 4.51 -10.79 -5.97
CA GLU A 184 3.26 -10.49 -6.68
C GLU A 184 2.02 -10.57 -5.78
N ASP A 185 2.12 -11.24 -4.64
CA ASP A 185 1.02 -11.44 -3.70
C ASP A 185 0.86 -10.23 -2.76
N THR A 186 -0.07 -9.34 -3.11
CA THR A 186 -0.35 -8.12 -2.34
C THR A 186 -0.53 -8.37 -0.83
N PRO A 187 -1.31 -9.37 -0.38
CA PRO A 187 -1.39 -9.70 1.04
C PRO A 187 -0.07 -9.97 1.76
N LEU A 188 0.89 -10.60 1.07
CA LEU A 188 2.17 -10.96 1.68
C LEU A 188 3.10 -9.75 1.89
N GLN A 189 2.83 -8.61 1.23
CA GLN A 189 3.63 -7.39 1.36
C GLN A 189 3.53 -6.74 2.76
N PHE A 190 2.57 -7.17 3.58
CA PHE A 190 2.38 -6.71 4.96
C PHE A 190 3.08 -7.59 5.99
N ILE A 191 3.66 -8.71 5.57
CA ILE A 191 4.39 -9.60 6.45
C ILE A 191 5.86 -9.17 6.43
N PRO A 192 6.50 -9.02 7.61
CA PRO A 192 7.92 -8.72 7.70
C PRO A 192 8.78 -9.67 6.86
N ILE A 193 9.78 -9.12 6.16
CA ILE A 193 10.71 -9.89 5.32
C ILE A 193 11.38 -11.02 6.12
N SER A 194 11.73 -10.77 7.39
CA SER A 194 12.32 -11.78 8.27
C SER A 194 11.45 -13.02 8.43
N ILE A 195 10.12 -12.89 8.34
CA ILE A 195 9.19 -14.03 8.36
C ILE A 195 9.11 -14.69 6.97
N LEU A 196 9.06 -13.89 5.90
CA LEU A 196 9.02 -14.38 4.52
C LEU A 196 10.28 -15.16 4.13
N GLN A 197 11.44 -14.81 4.69
CA GLN A 197 12.73 -15.50 4.49
C GLN A 197 12.71 -16.97 4.93
N PHE A 198 11.82 -17.35 5.85
CA PHE A 198 11.65 -18.76 6.25
C PHE A 198 10.83 -19.59 5.25
N GLY A 199 10.36 -18.96 4.16
CA GLY A 199 9.49 -19.57 3.16
C GLY A 199 8.03 -19.57 3.58
N VAL A 200 7.15 -19.21 2.65
CA VAL A 200 5.70 -19.20 2.86
C VAL A 200 5.11 -20.53 2.41
N TYR A 201 4.78 -21.40 3.36
CA TYR A 201 4.14 -22.70 3.10
C TYR A 201 2.62 -22.59 3.12
N LYS A 202 1.94 -23.56 2.51
CA LYS A 202 0.46 -23.59 2.43
C LYS A 202 -0.23 -23.42 3.79
N PRO A 203 0.19 -24.09 4.89
CA PRO A 203 -0.45 -23.90 6.19
C PRO A 203 -0.29 -22.48 6.75
N PHE A 204 0.86 -21.85 6.52
CA PHE A 204 1.07 -20.44 6.90
C PHE A 204 0.09 -19.53 6.18
N TYR A 205 -0.03 -19.71 4.86
CA TYR A 205 -0.90 -18.89 4.02
C TYR A 205 -2.39 -19.10 4.34
N VAL A 206 -2.80 -20.34 4.61
CA VAL A 206 -4.15 -20.67 5.09
C VAL A 206 -4.42 -20.02 6.45
N GLY A 207 -3.48 -20.09 7.40
CA GLY A 207 -3.63 -19.45 8.71
C GLY A 207 -3.71 -17.93 8.62
N TYR A 208 -2.92 -17.31 7.74
CA TYR A 208 -2.99 -15.87 7.46
C TYR A 208 -4.34 -15.49 6.83
N ARG A 209 -4.81 -16.28 5.86
CA ARG A 209 -6.16 -16.14 5.28
C ARG A 209 -7.26 -16.25 6.33
N SER A 210 -7.15 -17.18 7.29
CA SER A 210 -8.09 -17.31 8.40
C SER A 210 -8.13 -16.07 9.31
N ALA A 211 -7.04 -15.31 9.41
CA ALA A 211 -7.04 -14.05 10.15
C ALA A 211 -8.00 -13.02 9.53
N PHE A 212 -8.06 -12.90 8.20
CA PHE A 212 -9.03 -12.03 7.51
C PHE A 212 -10.47 -12.49 7.73
N HIS A 213 -10.71 -13.81 7.74
CA HIS A 213 -12.03 -14.34 8.07
C HIS A 213 -12.45 -13.98 9.50
N ALA A 214 -11.53 -14.08 10.47
CA ALA A 214 -11.80 -13.69 11.85
C ALA A 214 -12.09 -12.19 11.99
N ILE A 215 -11.39 -11.33 11.23
CA ILE A 215 -11.67 -9.88 11.17
C ILE A 215 -13.08 -9.63 10.65
N ARG A 216 -13.45 -10.26 9.54
CA ARG A 216 -14.80 -10.14 8.96
C ARG A 216 -15.88 -10.57 9.94
N ASP A 217 -15.71 -11.72 10.58
CA ASP A 217 -16.69 -12.26 11.53
C ASP A 217 -16.88 -11.35 12.73
N LEU A 218 -15.79 -10.91 13.36
CA LEU A 218 -15.84 -10.01 14.51
C LEU A 218 -16.53 -8.69 14.15
N LEU A 219 -16.23 -8.13 12.98
CA LEU A 219 -16.86 -6.89 12.52
C LEU A 219 -18.34 -7.04 12.13
N GLY A 220 -18.83 -8.27 12.01
CA GLY A 220 -20.24 -8.58 11.85
C GLY A 220 -21.09 -8.24 13.08
N ASP A 221 -20.53 -8.29 14.28
CA ASP A 221 -21.22 -7.88 15.52
C ASP A 221 -21.13 -6.36 15.70
N PRO A 222 -22.24 -5.61 15.66
CA PRO A 222 -22.26 -4.13 15.74
C PRO A 222 -21.67 -3.55 17.03
N SER A 223 -21.50 -4.34 18.08
CA SER A 223 -20.91 -3.92 19.36
C SER A 223 -19.42 -4.20 19.46
N ALA A 224 -18.90 -5.13 18.66
CA ALA A 224 -17.53 -5.59 18.76
C ALA A 224 -16.50 -4.56 18.27
N VAL A 225 -15.31 -4.57 18.86
CA VAL A 225 -14.20 -3.69 18.52
C VAL A 225 -12.99 -4.53 18.10
N PRO A 226 -12.44 -4.34 16.89
CA PRO A 226 -11.41 -5.20 16.30
C PRO A 226 -10.00 -4.89 16.84
N THR A 227 -9.79 -5.05 18.15
CA THR A 227 -8.44 -4.91 18.72
C THR A 227 -7.62 -6.18 18.47
N VAL A 228 -6.29 -6.05 18.40
CA VAL A 228 -5.39 -7.19 18.21
C VAL A 228 -5.61 -8.32 19.24
N PRO A 229 -5.78 -8.05 20.56
CA PRO A 229 -6.06 -9.11 21.54
C PRO A 229 -7.38 -9.82 21.29
N ILE A 230 -8.46 -9.09 20.99
CA ILE A 230 -9.79 -9.66 20.73
C ILE A 230 -9.75 -10.53 19.48
N LEU A 231 -9.16 -10.03 18.39
CA LEU A 231 -9.03 -10.80 17.15
C LEU A 231 -8.17 -12.05 17.32
N ARG A 232 -7.11 -11.99 18.14
CA ARG A 232 -6.29 -13.18 18.47
C ARG A 232 -7.11 -14.23 19.19
N GLN A 233 -7.93 -13.80 20.13
CA GLN A 233 -8.85 -14.68 20.84
C GLN A 233 -9.88 -15.29 19.88
N GLU A 234 -10.51 -14.49 19.01
CA GLU A 234 -11.46 -14.97 17.99
C GLU A 234 -10.83 -15.98 17.03
N LEU A 235 -9.62 -15.72 16.54
CA LEU A 235 -8.91 -16.64 15.66
C LEU A 235 -8.64 -17.98 16.37
N ALA A 236 -8.17 -17.94 17.62
CA ALA A 236 -7.90 -19.13 18.41
C ALA A 236 -9.18 -19.91 18.78
N GLN A 237 -10.26 -19.21 19.12
CA GLN A 237 -11.55 -19.83 19.44
C GLN A 237 -12.19 -20.45 18.19
N GLY A 238 -12.17 -19.75 17.06
CA GLY A 238 -12.66 -20.29 15.78
C GLY A 238 -11.87 -21.52 15.33
N ALA A 239 -10.56 -21.56 15.55
CA ALA A 239 -9.74 -22.74 15.31
C ALA A 239 -10.14 -23.93 16.21
N ARG A 240 -10.39 -23.69 17.51
CA ARG A 240 -10.86 -24.74 18.44
C ARG A 240 -12.28 -25.23 18.11
N GLY A 241 -13.14 -24.33 17.63
CA GLY A 241 -14.51 -24.63 17.23
C GLY A 241 -14.62 -25.26 15.83
N GLY A 242 -13.50 -25.53 15.14
CA GLY A 242 -13.51 -26.10 13.79
C GLY A 242 -13.95 -25.14 12.69
N LYS A 243 -14.11 -23.84 13.00
CA LYS A 243 -14.42 -22.79 12.01
C LYS A 243 -13.23 -22.50 11.11
N TYR A 244 -12.02 -22.65 11.64
CA TYR A 244 -10.75 -22.50 10.91
C TYR A 244 -9.95 -23.78 11.00
N ASP A 245 -9.10 -24.03 10.01
CA ASP A 245 -8.13 -25.12 10.11
C ASP A 245 -7.14 -24.80 11.24
N ARG A 246 -7.31 -25.54 12.34
CA ARG A 246 -6.51 -25.38 13.55
C ARG A 246 -5.02 -25.51 13.28
N THR A 247 -4.63 -26.48 12.46
CA THR A 247 -3.21 -26.76 12.19
C THR A 247 -2.54 -25.60 11.46
N SER A 248 -3.23 -25.04 10.46
CA SER A 248 -2.76 -23.86 9.74
C SER A 248 -2.70 -22.59 10.61
N VAL A 249 -3.68 -22.39 11.49
CA VAL A 249 -3.66 -21.24 12.43
C VAL A 249 -2.51 -21.35 13.42
N GLU A 250 -2.29 -22.52 14.02
CA GLU A 250 -1.15 -22.78 14.90
C GLU A 250 0.17 -22.56 14.16
N TYR A 251 0.33 -23.12 12.96
CA TYR A 251 1.52 -22.95 12.13
C TYR A 251 1.80 -21.48 11.79
N PHE A 252 0.77 -20.71 11.42
CA PHE A 252 0.90 -19.28 11.15
C PHE A 252 1.44 -18.52 12.35
N LEU A 253 0.89 -18.75 13.55
CA LEU A 253 1.32 -18.05 14.77
C LEU A 253 2.72 -18.47 15.22
N GLU A 254 3.04 -19.77 15.15
CA GLU A 254 4.35 -20.31 15.53
C GLU A 254 5.49 -19.80 14.65
N ARG A 255 5.21 -19.54 13.37
CA ARG A 255 6.18 -18.99 12.41
C ARG A 255 6.29 -17.46 12.46
N GLY A 256 5.83 -16.83 13.55
CA GLY A 256 5.91 -15.38 13.73
C GLY A 256 4.79 -14.60 13.03
N GLY A 257 3.84 -15.28 12.40
CA GLY A 257 2.63 -14.67 11.87
C GLY A 257 1.85 -13.95 12.96
N SER A 258 1.23 -12.83 12.58
CA SER A 258 0.49 -11.98 13.51
C SER A 258 -0.74 -11.42 12.85
N ILE A 259 -1.86 -11.41 13.57
CA ILE A 259 -3.09 -10.73 13.17
C ILE A 259 -2.86 -9.24 12.90
N LYS A 260 -1.83 -8.65 13.52
CA LYS A 260 -1.45 -7.26 13.23
C LYS A 260 -1.24 -7.03 11.73
N TYR A 261 -0.61 -7.96 11.02
CA TYR A 261 -0.34 -7.83 9.58
C TYR A 261 -1.64 -7.85 8.77
N ALA A 262 -2.57 -8.76 9.10
CA ALA A 262 -3.87 -8.84 8.43
C ALA A 262 -4.74 -7.60 8.70
N LEU A 263 -4.70 -7.09 9.93
CA LEU A 263 -5.45 -5.91 10.32
C LEU A 263 -4.87 -4.64 9.68
N ASP A 264 -3.54 -4.51 9.67
CA ASP A 264 -2.82 -3.44 8.96
C ASP A 264 -3.24 -3.40 7.49
N MET A 265 -3.26 -4.57 6.85
CA MET A 265 -3.76 -4.72 5.49
C MET A 265 -5.19 -4.31 5.28
N THR A 266 -6.07 -4.79 6.14
CA THR A 266 -7.48 -4.46 6.04
C THR A 266 -7.69 -2.95 6.15
N VAL A 267 -7.00 -2.29 7.09
CA VAL A 267 -7.10 -0.84 7.28
C VAL A 267 -6.51 -0.08 6.10
N HIS A 268 -5.34 -0.48 5.60
CA HIS A 268 -4.71 0.18 4.46
C HIS A 268 -5.57 0.05 3.19
N LEU A 269 -6.01 -1.15 2.84
CA LEU A 269 -6.84 -1.34 1.66
C LEU A 269 -8.19 -0.65 1.80
N ALA A 270 -8.81 -0.68 2.98
CA ALA A 270 -10.05 0.06 3.21
C ALA A 270 -9.83 1.57 3.00
N ALA A 271 -8.69 2.12 3.44
CA ALA A 271 -8.35 3.52 3.20
C ALA A 271 -8.13 3.80 1.70
N CYS A 272 -7.38 2.96 0.98
CA CYS A 272 -7.09 3.12 -0.44
C CYS A 272 -8.32 2.95 -1.35
N LEU A 273 -9.22 2.02 -1.00
CA LEU A 273 -10.46 1.77 -1.73
C LEU A 273 -11.54 2.80 -1.42
N SER A 274 -11.45 3.48 -0.26
CA SER A 274 -12.31 4.60 0.12
C SER A 274 -11.90 5.90 -0.59
N ARG A 275 -11.76 5.86 -1.93
CA ARG A 275 -11.46 7.03 -2.78
C ARG A 275 -12.49 8.15 -2.64
N THR A 276 -13.65 7.85 -2.06
CA THR A 276 -14.63 8.83 -1.61
C THR A 276 -14.92 8.61 -0.12
N PRO A 277 -15.33 9.66 0.62
CA PRO A 277 -15.84 9.54 1.98
C PRO A 277 -17.05 8.62 2.12
N LEU A 278 -17.67 8.17 1.02
CA LEU A 278 -18.82 7.27 0.95
C LEU A 278 -18.43 5.83 0.56
N GLY A 279 -17.25 5.64 -0.05
CA GLY A 279 -16.86 4.36 -0.64
C GLY A 279 -17.46 4.20 -2.05
N ASP A 280 -17.77 2.98 -2.45
CA ASP A 280 -18.45 2.66 -3.71
C ASP A 280 -19.99 2.79 -3.63
N GLY A 281 -20.52 3.29 -2.50
CA GLY A 281 -21.95 3.40 -2.22
C GLY A 281 -22.61 2.10 -1.75
N SER A 282 -21.88 0.98 -1.71
CA SER A 282 -22.43 -0.31 -1.27
C SER A 282 -22.86 -0.31 0.20
N PHE A 283 -22.25 0.55 1.02
CA PHE A 283 -22.66 0.75 2.41
C PHE A 283 -24.08 1.29 2.50
N ASP A 284 -24.37 2.41 1.82
CA ASP A 284 -25.66 3.07 1.92
C ASP A 284 -26.79 2.16 1.39
N VAL A 285 -26.53 1.42 0.31
CA VAL A 285 -27.46 0.42 -0.22
C VAL A 285 -27.77 -0.69 0.79
N LYS A 286 -26.75 -1.25 1.45
CA LYS A 286 -26.91 -2.36 2.41
C LYS A 286 -27.36 -1.90 3.81
N TRP A 287 -27.08 -0.65 4.17
CA TRP A 287 -27.39 -0.09 5.49
C TRP A 287 -28.83 0.38 5.58
N ASP A 288 -29.36 0.95 4.49
CA ASP A 288 -30.75 1.40 4.41
C ASP A 288 -31.73 0.25 4.11
N GLU A 289 -31.24 -0.96 3.80
CA GLU A 289 -32.08 -2.14 3.75
C GLU A 289 -32.71 -2.36 5.15
N PRO A 290 -34.04 -2.19 5.29
CA PRO A 290 -34.68 -2.37 6.57
C PRO A 290 -34.43 -3.81 7.03
N LEU A 291 -33.80 -3.96 8.20
CA LEU A 291 -33.59 -5.26 8.82
C LEU A 291 -34.92 -6.02 8.78
N PRO A 292 -34.95 -7.24 8.21
CA PRO A 292 -36.19 -8.00 8.15
C PRO A 292 -36.75 -8.11 9.58
N PRO A 293 -38.06 -7.90 9.76
CA PRO A 293 -38.65 -7.82 11.10
C PRO A 293 -38.27 -9.06 11.90
N LEU A 294 -37.53 -8.84 13.00
CA LEU A 294 -37.15 -9.82 14.01
C LEU A 294 -38.42 -10.39 14.64
N GLY A 295 -39.11 -11.30 13.95
CA GLY A 295 -40.39 -11.81 14.43
C GLY A 295 -41.38 -12.30 13.39
N SER A 296 -40.96 -12.74 12.21
CA SER A 296 -41.79 -13.72 11.49
C SER A 296 -41.42 -15.11 12.00
N PRO A 297 -42.22 -15.76 12.87
CA PRO A 297 -42.08 -17.17 13.19
C PRO A 297 -42.48 -18.00 11.95
N GLY A 298 -41.66 -17.92 10.91
CA GLY A 298 -41.72 -18.77 9.73
C GLY A 298 -40.88 -20.01 9.99
N ALA A 299 -41.50 -21.17 9.79
CA ALA A 299 -41.00 -22.52 9.99
C ALA A 299 -39.50 -22.74 9.69
N PRO A 300 -38.85 -23.70 10.38
CA PRO A 300 -37.47 -24.07 10.09
C PRO A 300 -37.34 -24.48 8.62
N ALA A 301 -36.72 -23.61 7.81
CA ALA A 301 -36.28 -23.97 6.48
C ALA A 301 -35.20 -25.04 6.64
N ALA A 302 -35.59 -26.29 6.43
CA ALA A 302 -34.67 -27.40 6.27
C ALA A 302 -33.67 -27.01 5.17
N SER A 303 -32.43 -26.72 5.57
CA SER A 303 -31.33 -26.62 4.62
C SER A 303 -31.21 -27.95 3.89
N PRO A 304 -31.11 -27.97 2.56
CA PRO A 304 -30.86 -29.22 1.85
C PRO A 304 -29.49 -29.72 2.30
N ARG A 305 -29.47 -30.89 2.93
CA ARG A 305 -28.25 -31.65 3.16
C ARG A 305 -27.62 -31.92 1.79
N LEU A 306 -26.56 -31.18 1.47
CA LEU A 306 -25.63 -31.54 0.41
C LEU A 306 -24.94 -32.82 0.84
N SER A 307 -25.43 -33.94 0.31
CA SER A 307 -24.78 -35.24 0.36
C SER A 307 -23.37 -35.11 -0.22
N SER A 308 -22.37 -35.42 0.60
CA SER A 308 -20.99 -35.57 0.16
C SER A 308 -20.91 -36.57 -1.00
N PRO A 309 -20.24 -36.26 -2.13
CA PRO A 309 -19.95 -37.28 -3.12
C PRO A 309 -18.93 -38.26 -2.54
N GLN A 310 -19.28 -39.55 -2.61
CA GLN A 310 -18.44 -40.66 -2.20
C GLN A 310 -17.13 -40.65 -2.98
N SER A 311 -16.06 -40.94 -2.24
CA SER A 311 -14.71 -41.20 -2.74
C SER A 311 -14.71 -42.35 -3.75
N GLY A 312 -14.61 -42.01 -5.03
CA GLY A 312 -14.23 -42.94 -6.09
C GLY A 312 -12.75 -42.79 -6.40
N SER A 313 -11.95 -43.81 -6.08
CA SER A 313 -10.56 -43.91 -6.54
C SER A 313 -10.50 -44.19 -8.05
N PRO A 314 -9.62 -43.53 -8.82
CA PRO A 314 -9.21 -44.05 -10.12
C PRO A 314 -7.87 -44.77 -10.00
N ARG A 315 -7.87 -45.99 -10.54
CA ARG A 315 -6.70 -46.85 -10.75
C ARG A 315 -5.73 -46.24 -11.76
N LEU A 316 -4.47 -46.61 -11.56
CA LEU A 316 -3.30 -46.48 -12.41
C LEU A 316 -3.47 -47.02 -13.85
N LEU A 317 -2.73 -46.38 -14.77
CA LEU A 317 -2.00 -46.90 -15.95
C LEU A 317 -2.36 -46.27 -17.30
N GLY A 318 -1.37 -45.59 -17.87
CA GLY A 318 -1.28 -45.18 -19.27
C GLY A 318 0.03 -44.43 -19.53
N SER A 319 1.02 -45.13 -20.11
CA SER A 319 2.35 -44.63 -20.49
C SER A 319 2.31 -43.57 -21.60
N PRO A 320 3.39 -42.76 -21.76
CA PRO A 320 3.45 -41.69 -22.74
C PRO A 320 3.95 -42.19 -24.11
N GLU A 321 3.14 -41.99 -25.15
CA GLU A 321 3.60 -42.06 -26.53
C GLU A 321 4.05 -40.68 -27.02
N THR A 322 5.19 -40.72 -27.69
CA THR A 322 5.98 -39.67 -28.32
C THR A 322 5.26 -38.96 -29.47
N ASP A 323 5.30 -37.63 -29.50
CA ASP A 323 5.00 -36.81 -30.68
C ASP A 323 6.13 -35.80 -30.98
N PRO A 324 6.90 -35.95 -32.07
CA PRO A 324 7.90 -34.98 -32.49
C PRO A 324 7.41 -34.17 -33.71
N GLY A 325 7.10 -32.88 -33.53
CA GLY A 325 6.51 -32.12 -34.65
C GLY A 325 6.55 -30.60 -34.65
N ILE A 326 7.38 -29.91 -33.86
CA ILE A 326 7.42 -28.43 -33.89
C ILE A 326 8.51 -27.90 -34.86
N LYS A 327 8.10 -27.63 -36.10
CA LYS A 327 8.89 -26.84 -37.08
C LYS A 327 8.82 -25.35 -36.71
N ARG A 328 9.93 -24.81 -36.19
CA ARG A 328 10.15 -23.36 -36.02
C ARG A 328 10.26 -22.67 -37.39
N ARG A 329 9.22 -21.92 -37.81
CA ARG A 329 9.33 -20.91 -38.88
C ARG A 329 9.82 -19.59 -38.28
N ARG A 330 11.07 -19.20 -38.58
CA ARG A 330 11.54 -17.82 -38.44
C ARG A 330 10.82 -16.94 -39.47
N ARG A 331 9.98 -16.01 -39.03
CA ARG A 331 9.59 -14.85 -39.85
C ARG A 331 10.54 -13.72 -39.51
N SER A 332 11.40 -13.36 -40.46
CA SER A 332 12.12 -12.09 -40.44
C SER A 332 11.12 -10.97 -40.76
N SER A 333 10.79 -10.15 -39.76
CA SER A 333 10.08 -8.88 -39.98
C SER A 333 11.00 -7.95 -40.78
N SER A 334 10.49 -7.43 -41.89
CA SER A 334 11.18 -6.47 -42.74
C SER A 334 11.34 -5.14 -41.99
N VAL A 335 12.47 -4.47 -42.19
CA VAL A 335 12.76 -3.12 -41.65
C VAL A 335 11.67 -2.10 -42.04
N ARG A 336 10.89 -2.34 -43.11
CA ARG A 336 9.71 -1.52 -43.46
C ARG A 336 8.56 -1.61 -42.46
N ASP A 337 8.37 -2.75 -41.80
CA ASP A 337 7.30 -2.92 -40.79
C ASP A 337 7.65 -2.20 -39.48
N ILE A 338 8.96 -2.03 -39.21
CA ILE A 338 9.47 -1.31 -38.04
C ILE A 338 9.24 0.19 -38.21
N LEU A 339 9.48 0.75 -39.40
CA LEU A 339 9.36 2.19 -39.65
C LEU A 339 7.89 2.69 -39.73
N GLY A 340 6.94 1.84 -40.10
CA GLY A 340 5.50 2.17 -40.07
C GLY A 340 4.88 2.24 -38.67
N SER A 341 5.60 1.81 -37.63
CA SER A 341 5.10 1.73 -36.25
C SER A 341 5.40 2.97 -35.40
N PHE A 342 6.31 3.84 -35.83
CA PHE A 342 6.73 5.01 -35.05
C PHE A 342 5.65 6.11 -34.96
N GLY A 343 4.91 6.38 -36.05
CA GLY A 343 3.83 7.39 -36.03
C GLY A 343 2.52 6.94 -35.36
N LYS A 344 2.36 5.65 -35.04
CA LYS A 344 1.15 5.10 -34.39
C LYS A 344 1.27 5.06 -32.85
N LYS A 345 2.48 5.12 -32.30
CA LYS A 345 2.72 5.11 -30.85
C LYS A 345 2.39 6.46 -30.21
N GLU A 346 2.78 7.57 -30.84
CA GLU A 346 2.47 8.92 -30.33
C GLU A 346 0.96 9.21 -30.29
N LYS A 347 0.22 8.84 -31.34
CA LYS A 347 -1.25 8.99 -31.35
C LYS A 347 -1.98 8.17 -30.28
N LYS A 348 -1.44 6.99 -29.93
CA LYS A 348 -2.01 6.15 -28.85
C LYS A 348 -1.70 6.71 -27.46
N SER A 349 -0.54 7.31 -27.27
CA SER A 349 -0.18 7.99 -26.02
C SER A 349 -1.12 9.16 -25.75
N TRP A 350 -1.29 10.05 -26.73
CA TRP A 350 -2.13 11.25 -26.59
C TRP A 350 -3.61 10.92 -26.32
N LEU A 351 -4.15 9.87 -26.94
CA LEU A 351 -5.52 9.42 -26.65
C LEU A 351 -5.66 8.82 -25.25
N SER A 352 -4.62 8.14 -24.73
CA SER A 352 -4.58 7.67 -23.35
C SER A 352 -4.54 8.83 -22.35
N ASP A 353 -3.79 9.89 -22.67
CA ASP A 353 -3.63 11.07 -21.81
C ASP A 353 -4.94 11.90 -21.75
N ILE A 354 -5.66 12.03 -22.86
CA ILE A 354 -7.00 12.65 -22.88
C ILE A 354 -8.01 11.83 -22.08
N GLN A 355 -7.95 10.51 -22.23
CA GLN A 355 -8.87 9.62 -21.51
C GLN A 355 -8.61 9.68 -19.99
N GLN A 356 -7.34 9.71 -19.57
CA GLN A 356 -6.97 9.82 -18.15
C GLN A 356 -7.27 11.19 -17.54
N THR A 357 -7.08 12.28 -18.28
CA THR A 357 -7.42 13.64 -17.81
C THR A 357 -8.93 13.84 -17.69
N ALA A 358 -9.71 13.30 -18.64
CA ALA A 358 -11.16 13.26 -18.56
C ALA A 358 -11.64 12.43 -17.36
N GLU A 359 -11.07 11.25 -17.13
CA GLU A 359 -11.37 10.41 -15.96
C GLU A 359 -11.03 11.12 -14.64
N ALA A 360 -9.89 11.83 -14.55
CA ALA A 360 -9.50 12.56 -13.35
C ALA A 360 -10.41 13.76 -13.06
N ALA A 361 -10.85 14.49 -14.09
CA ALA A 361 -11.78 15.60 -13.96
C ALA A 361 -13.19 15.11 -13.55
N GLU A 362 -13.68 14.06 -14.20
CA GLU A 362 -14.94 13.40 -13.84
C GLU A 362 -14.90 12.90 -12.39
N ASN A 363 -13.77 12.33 -11.95
CA ASN A 363 -13.63 11.84 -10.59
C ASN A 363 -13.62 12.98 -9.54
N ARG A 364 -13.04 14.15 -9.85
CA ARG A 364 -13.11 15.34 -8.98
C ARG A 364 -14.51 15.92 -8.89
N GLU A 365 -15.20 16.04 -10.03
CA GLU A 365 -16.59 16.54 -10.07
C GLU A 365 -17.54 15.59 -9.33
N ARG A 366 -17.34 14.28 -9.52
CA ARG A 366 -18.03 13.23 -8.78
C ARG A 366 -17.77 13.33 -7.27
N GLN A 367 -16.53 13.53 -6.83
CA GLN A 367 -16.19 13.75 -5.41
C GLN A 367 -16.84 15.02 -4.84
N ALA A 368 -16.84 16.13 -5.58
CA ALA A 368 -17.45 17.39 -5.14
C ALA A 368 -18.97 17.28 -5.02
N ARG A 369 -19.62 16.65 -6.00
CA ARG A 369 -21.06 16.37 -5.99
C ARG A 369 -21.44 15.46 -4.82
N PHE A 370 -20.67 14.41 -4.57
CA PHE A 370 -20.91 13.52 -3.43
C PHE A 370 -20.72 14.20 -2.08
N LYS A 371 -19.74 15.09 -1.94
CA LYS A 371 -19.58 15.90 -0.72
C LYS A 371 -20.79 16.82 -0.51
N ALA A 372 -21.29 17.44 -1.56
CA ALA A 372 -22.49 18.27 -1.49
C ALA A 372 -23.76 17.45 -1.16
N GLU A 373 -23.94 16.28 -1.77
CA GLU A 373 -25.03 15.35 -1.44
C GLU A 373 -24.92 14.83 0.00
N TRP A 374 -23.71 14.61 0.50
CA TRP A 374 -23.45 14.23 1.88
C TRP A 374 -23.85 15.34 2.87
N ASP A 375 -23.35 16.55 2.64
CA ASP A 375 -23.70 17.73 3.45
C ASP A 375 -25.21 18.01 3.38
N ALA A 376 -25.86 17.72 2.25
CA ALA A 376 -27.30 17.89 2.02
C ALA A 376 -28.17 16.73 2.58
N SER A 377 -27.63 15.52 2.74
CA SER A 377 -28.38 14.35 3.20
C SER A 377 -28.93 14.48 4.61
N GLY A 378 -28.38 15.42 5.41
CA GLY A 378 -28.77 15.63 6.81
C GLY A 378 -28.48 14.43 7.73
N LEU A 379 -27.91 13.35 7.19
CA LEU A 379 -27.40 12.23 7.99
C LEU A 379 -26.13 12.72 8.66
N PRO A 380 -26.07 12.74 10.01
CA PRO A 380 -24.88 13.19 10.72
C PRO A 380 -23.76 12.19 10.46
N GLY A 381 -22.94 12.49 9.45
CA GLY A 381 -21.70 11.81 9.20
C GLY A 381 -20.87 11.76 10.46
N CYS A 382 -20.49 10.56 10.89
CA CYS A 382 -19.57 10.49 12.00
C CYS A 382 -18.24 11.07 11.52
N PRO A 383 -17.66 12.08 12.20
CA PRO A 383 -16.36 12.64 11.80
C PRO A 383 -15.23 11.58 11.78
N LEU A 384 -15.48 10.39 12.32
CA LEU A 384 -14.58 9.25 12.33
C LEU A 384 -14.65 8.37 11.07
N ASP A 385 -15.59 8.59 10.16
CA ASP A 385 -15.76 7.80 8.93
C ASP A 385 -14.54 7.86 7.99
N THR A 386 -13.68 8.85 8.16
CA THR A 386 -12.45 9.07 7.36
C THR A 386 -11.17 8.98 8.20
N GLN A 387 -11.26 8.72 9.51
CA GLN A 387 -10.13 8.79 10.45
C GLN A 387 -9.37 7.46 10.54
N PHE A 388 -8.91 6.93 9.40
CA PHE A 388 -8.21 5.63 9.34
C PHE A 388 -6.96 5.58 10.25
N VAL A 389 -6.24 6.69 10.39
CA VAL A 389 -5.06 6.78 11.29
C VAL A 389 -5.45 6.58 12.75
N GLY A 390 -6.51 7.24 13.21
CA GLY A 390 -7.02 7.08 14.57
C GLY A 390 -7.55 5.67 14.83
N VAL A 391 -8.29 5.12 13.87
CA VAL A 391 -8.82 3.75 13.89
C VAL A 391 -7.70 2.73 14.02
N ARG A 392 -6.65 2.86 13.19
CA ARG A 392 -5.43 2.02 13.24
C ARG A 392 -4.82 2.01 14.65
N TYR A 393 -4.64 3.19 15.23
CA TYR A 393 -4.06 3.33 16.57
C TYR A 393 -4.90 2.61 17.64
N LEU A 394 -6.23 2.82 17.64
CA LEU A 394 -7.13 2.22 18.62
C LEU A 394 -7.30 0.70 18.48
N MET A 395 -6.98 0.15 17.30
CA MET A 395 -6.89 -1.30 17.11
C MET A 395 -5.64 -1.94 17.76
N GLY A 396 -4.69 -1.13 18.21
CA GLY A 396 -3.40 -1.60 18.75
C GLY A 396 -2.30 -1.72 17.70
N LEU A 397 -2.46 -1.07 16.55
CA LEU A 397 -1.46 -1.00 15.48
C LEU A 397 -0.60 0.26 15.67
N HIS A 398 0.24 0.23 16.71
CA HIS A 398 1.09 1.37 17.10
C HIS A 398 2.41 1.47 16.32
N SER A 399 2.81 0.41 15.62
CA SER A 399 3.96 0.49 14.73
C SER A 399 3.60 1.39 13.56
N ALA A 400 4.55 2.24 13.16
CA ALA A 400 4.55 2.82 11.82
C ALA A 400 4.21 1.71 10.82
N PRO A 401 3.38 1.96 9.82
CA PRO A 401 3.04 0.96 8.82
C PRO A 401 4.35 0.37 8.26
N ARG A 402 4.72 -0.86 8.61
CA ARG A 402 6.01 -1.42 8.18
C ARG A 402 5.83 -1.98 6.78
N TRP A 403 6.01 -1.11 5.81
CA TRP A 403 6.06 -1.44 4.39
C TRP A 403 7.47 -1.43 3.83
N ASP A 404 8.44 -1.14 4.70
CA ASP A 404 9.85 -1.17 4.38
C ASP A 404 10.23 -2.57 3.93
N VAL A 405 10.34 -2.71 2.61
CA VAL A 405 11.44 -3.50 2.06
C VAL A 405 12.69 -2.74 2.46
N ASP A 406 13.39 -3.27 3.46
CA ASP A 406 14.62 -2.69 3.99
C ASP A 406 15.51 -2.17 2.84
N ALA A 407 15.76 -0.86 2.83
CA ALA A 407 16.85 -0.25 2.07
C ALA A 407 18.25 -0.74 2.56
N GLN A 408 18.28 -1.69 3.49
CA GLN A 408 19.47 -2.25 4.12
C GLN A 408 19.99 -3.52 3.43
N ASP A 409 19.30 -4.08 2.44
CA ASP A 409 19.80 -5.22 1.66
C ASP A 409 20.55 -4.80 0.39
N ALA A 410 21.46 -3.83 0.54
CA ALA A 410 22.66 -3.74 -0.30
C ALA A 410 23.66 -4.84 0.10
N TRP A 411 23.22 -6.11 0.13
CA TRP A 411 24.16 -7.23 0.21
C TRP A 411 24.99 -7.25 -1.06
N GLY A 412 26.30 -7.23 -0.85
CA GLY A 412 27.33 -7.07 -1.87
C GLY A 412 27.17 -8.01 -3.05
N ARG A 413 27.29 -7.43 -4.25
CA ARG A 413 27.49 -8.17 -5.51
C ARG A 413 28.90 -8.78 -5.66
N ASP A 414 29.75 -8.70 -4.64
CA ASP A 414 31.17 -9.04 -4.81
C ASP A 414 31.61 -10.42 -4.28
N ASP A 415 30.79 -11.17 -3.55
CA ASP A 415 31.22 -12.46 -2.96
C ASP A 415 30.36 -13.68 -3.31
N CYS A 416 29.99 -13.82 -4.59
CA CYS A 416 29.61 -15.13 -5.13
C CYS A 416 30.85 -15.86 -5.69
N GLN A 417 31.79 -16.20 -4.80
CA GLN A 417 32.79 -17.25 -5.03
C GLN A 417 32.57 -18.40 -4.05
N LEU A 418 31.55 -19.22 -4.32
CA LEU A 418 31.55 -20.60 -3.85
C LEU A 418 31.84 -21.52 -5.02
N LYS A 419 33.13 -21.88 -5.04
CA LYS A 419 33.78 -22.87 -5.87
C LYS A 419 32.98 -24.17 -5.94
N ARG A 420 33.04 -24.76 -7.13
CA ARG A 420 32.87 -26.20 -7.40
C ARG A 420 33.30 -27.06 -6.20
N MET A 421 32.37 -27.86 -5.70
CA MET A 421 32.55 -29.30 -5.50
C MET A 421 31.22 -29.98 -5.77
#